data_AF-A0A016RY65-F1
#
_entry.id   AF-A0A016RY65-F1
#
_cell.length_a   1.000
_cell.length_b   1.000
_cell.length_c   1.000
_cell.angle_alpha   90.00
_cell.angle_beta   90.00
_cell.angle_gamma   90.00
#
_symmetry.space_group_name_H-M   'P 1'
#
loop_
_entity.id
_entity.type
_entity.pdbx_description
1 polymer ?
#
loop_
_entity_poly.entity_id
_entity_poly.type
_entity_poly.pdbx_seq_one_letter_code
_entity_poly.pdbx_strand_id
1 'polypeptide(L)' 'MFHFTGLLGDYYRILPAGQYEVLVHAEGYEPAARNVTVKNNVRDSAMVIDFSLKPLIDEQPTVSRERAKKKSQFKG' A
#
# COMPACT_ATOMS: atom_id res chain seq x y z
N MET A 1 -12.39 -13.45 1.44
CA MET A 1 -12.23 -13.30 -0.02
C MET A 1 -11.35 -12.09 -0.25
N PHE A 2 -10.26 -12.21 -1.00
CA PHE A 2 -9.36 -11.09 -1.32
C PHE A 2 -9.78 -10.42 -2.63
N HIS A 3 -9.51 -9.12 -2.73
CA HIS A 3 -9.84 -8.32 -3.90
C HIS A 3 -8.64 -7.48 -4.30
N PHE A 4 -8.43 -7.35 -5.61
CA PHE A 4 -7.37 -6.55 -6.18
C PHE A 4 -7.88 -5.13 -6.45
N THR A 5 -6.97 -4.17 -6.33
CA THR A 5 -7.20 -2.79 -6.75
C THR A 5 -7.05 -2.66 -8.26
N GLY A 6 -7.62 -1.60 -8.84
CA GLY A 6 -7.29 -1.17 -10.18
C GLY A 6 -5.84 -0.71 -10.30
N LEU A 7 -5.40 -0.44 -11.53
CA LEU A 7 -4.02 -0.04 -11.83
C LEU A 7 -3.60 1.25 -11.09
N LEU A 8 -4.56 2.11 -10.77
CA LEU A 8 -4.33 3.38 -10.08
C LEU A 8 -4.63 3.28 -8.56
N GLY A 9 -4.85 2.08 -8.03
CA GLY A 9 -5.16 1.85 -6.61
C GLY A 9 -6.64 2.03 -6.25
N ASP A 10 -7.51 2.27 -7.23
CA ASP A 10 -8.96 2.38 -7.03
C ASP A 10 -9.58 1.04 -6.66
N TYR A 11 -10.60 1.07 -5.80
CA TYR A 11 -11.32 -0.12 -5.37
C TYR A 11 -12.78 0.20 -5.04
N TYR A 12 -13.65 -0.79 -5.27
CA TYR A 12 -15.07 -0.68 -4.98
C TYR A 12 -15.58 -1.95 -4.30
N ARG A 13 -16.42 -1.79 -3.28
CA ARG A 13 -17.10 -2.87 -2.57
C ARG A 13 -18.55 -2.49 -2.34
N ILE A 14 -19.48 -3.33 -2.80
CA ILE A 14 -20.89 -3.23 -2.44
C ILE A 14 -21.07 -4.06 -1.16
N LEU A 15 -21.46 -3.39 -0.08
CA LEU A 15 -21.67 -4.02 1.23
C LEU A 15 -23.07 -3.69 1.75
N PRO A 16 -23.75 -4.63 2.43
CA PRO A 16 -24.91 -4.32 3.24
C PRO A 16 -24.60 -3.30 4.34
N ALA A 17 -25.64 -2.75 4.97
CA ALA A 17 -25.45 -1.95 6.18
C ALA A 17 -24.87 -2.82 7.30
N GLY A 18 -23.83 -2.33 7.97
CA GLY A 18 -23.09 -3.11 8.95
C GLY A 18 -21.79 -2.43 9.37
N GLN A 19 -21.11 -3.06 10.33
CA GLN A 19 -19.77 -2.67 10.76
C GLN A 19 -18.77 -3.63 10.13
N TYR A 20 -17.73 -3.07 9.53
CA TYR A 20 -16.70 -3.82 8.83
C TYR A 20 -15.32 -3.33 9.23
N GLU A 21 -14.36 -4.25 9.26
CA GLU A 21 -12.95 -3.92 9.27
C GLU A 21 -12.41 -4.12 7.85
N VAL A 22 -11.87 -3.05 7.27
CA VAL A 22 -11.26 -3.07 5.94
C VAL A 22 -9.76 -3.17 6.11
N LEU A 23 -9.17 -4.30 5.68
CA LEU A 23 -7.73 -4.53 5.66
C LEU A 23 -7.20 -4.37 4.23
N VAL A 24 -6.16 -3.56 4.07
CA VAL A 24 -5.46 -3.34 2.80
C VAL A 24 -4.02 -3.83 2.95
N HIS A 25 -3.59 -4.64 1.97
CA HIS A 25 -2.23 -5.15 1.87
C HIS A 25 -1.71 -4.91 0.46
N ALA A 26 -0.45 -4.47 0.37
CA ALA A 26 0.28 -4.32 -0.88
C ALA A 26 1.72 -4.79 -0.65
N GLU A 27 2.29 -5.46 -1.65
CA GLU A 27 3.68 -5.90 -1.58
C GLU A 27 4.62 -4.71 -1.42
N GLY A 28 5.59 -4.82 -0.49
CA GLY A 28 6.52 -3.73 -0.17
C GLY A 28 5.92 -2.63 0.72
N TYR A 29 4.73 -2.83 1.29
CA TYR A 29 4.09 -1.87 2.21
C TYR A 29 3.58 -2.54 3.49
N GLU A 30 3.57 -1.78 4.59
CA GLU A 30 2.89 -2.17 5.83
C GLU A 30 1.38 -2.27 5.59
N PRO A 31 0.71 -3.33 6.08
CA PRO A 31 -0.74 -3.43 5.98
C PRO A 31 -1.43 -2.36 6.82
N ALA A 32 -2.60 -1.91 6.36
CA ALA A 32 -3.42 -0.95 7.07
C ALA A 32 -4.83 -1.50 7.30
N ALA A 33 -5.44 -1.17 8.44
CA ALA A 33 -6.80 -1.54 8.78
C ALA A 33 -7.62 -0.31 9.17
N ARG A 34 -8.91 -0.30 8.83
CA ARG A 34 -9.85 0.73 9.28
C ARG A 34 -11.23 0.13 9.56
N ASN A 35 -11.80 0.49 10.72
CA ASN A 35 -13.18 0.18 11.05
C ASN A 35 -14.13 1.19 10.38
N VAL A 36 -15.15 0.67 9.72
CA VAL A 36 -16.08 1.44 8.91
C VAL A 36 -17.52 1.02 9.22
N THR A 37 -18.41 2.00 9.33
CA THR A 37 -19.84 1.75 9.56
C THR A 37 -20.59 2.11 8.29
N VAL A 38 -20.98 1.10 7.52
CA VAL A 38 -21.75 1.26 6.29
C VAL A 38 -23.22 1.46 6.68
N LYS A 39 -23.80 2.58 6.24
CA LYS A 39 -25.21 2.92 6.44
C LYS A 39 -25.92 2.91 5.09
N ASN A 40 -27.17 2.47 5.05
CA ASN A 40 -28.00 2.43 3.83
C ASN A 40 -29.00 3.60 3.79
N ASN A 41 -28.61 4.74 4.34
CA ASN A 41 -29.53 5.85 4.60
C ASN A 41 -29.74 6.71 3.35
N VAL A 42 -28.78 6.72 2.43
CA VAL A 42 -28.85 7.45 1.17
C VAL A 42 -28.34 6.52 0.08
N ARG A 43 -29.11 6.33 -0.99
CA ARG A 43 -28.82 5.36 -2.07
C ARG A 43 -28.09 5.97 -3.27
N ASP A 44 -27.80 7.27 -3.22
CA ASP A 44 -27.25 8.03 -4.34
C ASP A 44 -25.71 8.18 -4.29
N SER A 45 -25.08 7.81 -3.18
CA SER A 45 -23.66 8.04 -2.96
C SER A 45 -23.02 6.90 -2.16
N ALA A 46 -21.77 6.59 -2.52
CA ALA A 46 -20.95 5.62 -1.80
C ALA A 46 -20.09 6.34 -0.76
N MET A 47 -19.85 5.66 0.37
CA MET A 47 -18.84 6.11 1.34
C MET A 47 -17.45 5.93 0.73
N VAL A 48 -16.68 7.03 0.67
CA VAL A 48 -15.30 7.02 0.14
C VAL A 48 -14.31 6.95 1.30
N ILE A 49 -13.35 6.03 1.19
CA ILE A 49 -12.33 5.79 2.21
C ILE A 49 -10.99 5.57 1.51
N ASP A 50 -10.00 6.40 1.84
CA ASP A 50 -8.65 6.26 1.31
C ASP A 50 -7.69 5.65 2.33
N PHE A 51 -6.74 4.87 1.81
CA PHE A 51 -5.66 4.23 2.56
C PHE A 51 -4.31 4.71 2.01
N SER A 52 -3.50 5.32 2.86
CA SER A 52 -2.10 5.63 2.58
C SER A 52 -1.23 4.60 3.30
N LEU A 53 -0.58 3.73 2.55
CA LEU A 53 0.29 2.70 3.12
C LEU A 53 1.70 3.22 3.32
N LYS A 54 2.38 2.70 4.34
CA LYS A 54 3.80 3.00 4.61
C LYS A 54 4.68 2.01 3.86
N PRO A 55 5.67 2.44 3.07
CA PRO A 55 6.63 1.52 2.45
C PRO A 55 7.39 0.76 3.53
N LEU A 56 7.58 -0.55 3.30
CA LEU A 56 8.57 -1.33 4.02
C LEU A 56 9.92 -0.92 3.44
N ILE A 57 10.68 -0.10 4.17
CA ILE A 57 12.05 0.23 3.77
C ILE A 57 12.87 -1.03 3.91
N ASP A 58 13.14 -1.69 2.78
CA ASP A 58 14.24 -2.63 2.71
C ASP A 58 15.53 -1.81 2.72
N GLU A 59 16.16 -1.66 3.89
CA GLU A 59 17.57 -1.30 3.94
C GLU A 59 18.39 -2.44 3.32
N GLN A 60 18.37 -2.57 2.00
CA GLN A 60 19.39 -3.29 1.27
C GLN A 60 20.67 -2.46 1.44
N PRO A 61 21.70 -2.98 2.13
CA PRO A 61 22.92 -2.23 2.33
C PRO A 61 23.48 -1.86 0.96
N THR A 62 23.52 -0.56 0.65
CA THR A 62 24.19 0.02 -0.51
C THR A 62 25.71 -0.11 -0.38
N VAL A 63 26.21 -1.33 -0.16
CA VAL A 63 27.63 -1.69 -0.11
C VAL A 63 27.97 -2.43 -1.41
N SER A 64 27.66 -1.84 -2.56
CA SER A 64 28.09 -2.42 -3.85
C SER A 64 28.46 -1.40 -4.92
N ARG A 65 28.14 -0.11 -4.76
CA ARG A 65 28.52 0.91 -5.76
C ARG A 65 29.75 1.73 -5.40
N GLU A 66 30.24 1.70 -4.15
CA GLU A 66 31.42 2.50 -3.75
C GLU A 66 32.77 1.78 -3.87
N ARG A 67 32.82 0.43 -3.87
CA ARG A 67 34.09 -0.30 -4.02
C ARG A 67 34.64 -0.32 -5.45
N ALA A 68 33.87 0.12 -6.45
CA ALA A 68 34.31 0.15 -7.84
C ALA A 68 35.18 1.38 -8.19
N LYS A 69 35.20 2.45 -7.37
CA LYS A 69 36.01 3.65 -7.67
C LYS A 69 37.45 3.62 -7.11
N LYS A 70 37.81 2.69 -6.22
CA LYS A 70 39.15 2.67 -5.60
C LYS A 70 40.20 1.79 -6.30
N LYS A 71 39.86 1.05 -7.37
CA LYS A 71 40.84 0.23 -8.13
C LYS A 71 41.44 0.91 -9.37
N SER A 72 41.05 2.14 -9.70
CA SER A 72 41.55 2.86 -10.90
C SER A 72 42.49 4.04 -10.61
N GLN A 73 42.93 4.24 -9.36
CA GLN A 73 43.92 5.27 -9.00
C GLN A 73 45.28 4.69 -8.54
N PHE A 74 45.48 3.38 -8.68
CA PHE A 74 46.74 2.72 -8.35
C PHE A 74 47.24 1.92 -9.57
N LYS A 75 47.56 2.64 -10.66
CA LYS A 75 48.44 2.18 -11.75
C LYS A 75 48.66 3.35 -12.72
N GLY A 76 49.92 3.77 -12.85
CA GLY A 76 50.38 4.80 -13.78
C GLY A 76 51.24 5.82 -13.08
#